data_AF-A0AA36PIL4-F1
#
_entry.id   AF-A0AA36PIL4-F1
#
_cell.length_a   1.000
_cell.length_b   1.000
_cell.length_c   1.000
_cell.angle_alpha   90.00
_cell.angle_beta   90.00
_cell.angle_gamma   90.00
#
_symmetry.space_group_name_H-M   'P 1'
#
loop_
_entity.id
_entity.type
_entity.pdbx_description
1 polymer ?
#
loop_
_entity_poly.entity_id
_entity_poly.type
_entity_poly.pdbx_seq_one_letter_code
_entity_poly.pdbx_strand_id
1 'polypeptide(L)'
;MRLLAVWSYFAWRNQLDKLAFSGRALTRWQAQLAIWLLRYGDYRFLLMLGALRRAFGLVSRRQKNLARVAAANSQCLLGGKNSPSARSFIRTAQRRQVLELAATYGQSRRILAQLAACTQQLDSHVSALHQAGSAVVLAPLHMVSDVLAGMVGAGAYPGQATVVVSASAEVYEEQARQMGGVNISYCSIHADSRAIAGNLMDAIMEAAEHKRNIIVFPDITPDYTVNNQMAETAKMPCQLFNRPANLHSGIIRIARALSAQVVFYYLYYDKGIKIHIYPALSAREVKKQLPELIERSMTQHPQDWLLWHSHSLFFINE
;
A
#
# COMPACT_ATOMS: atom_id res chain seq x y z
N MET A 1 -29.35 -17.74 49.72
CA MET A 1 -28.93 -16.46 49.11
C MET A 1 -27.75 -16.56 48.12
N ARG A 2 -26.81 -17.50 48.27
CA ARG A 2 -25.65 -17.64 47.34
C ARG A 2 -26.00 -18.07 45.90
N LEU A 3 -27.07 -18.84 45.70
CA LEU A 3 -27.49 -19.33 44.37
C LEU A 3 -28.12 -18.24 43.48
N LEU A 4 -28.78 -17.24 44.06
CA LEU A 4 -29.39 -16.12 43.32
C LEU A 4 -28.33 -15.18 42.73
N ALA A 5 -27.26 -14.88 43.49
CA ALA A 5 -26.16 -14.05 43.00
C ALA A 5 -25.41 -14.70 41.82
N VAL A 6 -25.22 -16.01 41.87
CA VAL A 6 -24.60 -16.80 40.79
C VAL A 6 -25.50 -16.82 39.55
N TRP A 7 -26.81 -17.03 39.72
CA TRP A 7 -27.78 -16.97 38.62
C TRP A 7 -27.85 -15.59 37.97
N SER A 8 -27.87 -14.51 38.77
CA SER A 8 -27.85 -13.14 38.27
C SER A 8 -26.57 -12.82 37.50
N TYR A 9 -25.42 -13.32 37.95
CA TYR A 9 -24.14 -13.16 37.24
C TYR A 9 -24.13 -13.89 35.89
N PHE A 10 -24.60 -15.14 35.84
CA PHE A 10 -24.67 -15.90 34.59
C PHE A 10 -25.72 -15.33 33.62
N ALA A 11 -26.88 -14.88 34.12
CA ALA A 11 -27.88 -14.22 33.30
C ALA A 11 -27.36 -12.89 32.72
N TRP A 12 -26.67 -12.07 33.53
CA TRP A 12 -26.04 -10.83 33.10
C TRP A 12 -24.95 -11.07 32.05
N ARG A 13 -24.06 -12.04 32.29
CA ARG A 13 -23.00 -12.42 31.35
C ARG A 13 -23.56 -12.97 30.04
N ASN A 14 -24.61 -13.78 30.09
CA ASN A 14 -25.29 -14.31 28.90
C ASN A 14 -26.01 -13.19 28.11
N GLN A 15 -26.54 -12.15 28.77
CA GLN A 15 -27.09 -10.98 28.09
C GLN A 15 -25.99 -10.11 27.45
N LEU A 16 -24.84 -9.92 28.10
CA LEU A 16 -23.68 -9.25 27.52
C LEU A 16 -23.10 -10.04 26.33
N ASP A 17 -23.04 -11.36 26.43
CA ASP A 17 -22.58 -12.24 25.35
C ASP A 17 -23.58 -12.22 24.18
N LYS A 18 -24.90 -12.17 24.43
CA LYS A 18 -25.92 -11.97 23.40
C LYS A 18 -25.85 -10.57 22.76
N LEU A 19 -25.54 -9.52 23.51
CA LEU A 19 -25.31 -8.17 22.99
C LEU A 19 -24.01 -8.07 22.18
N ALA A 20 -22.94 -8.74 22.62
CA ALA A 20 -21.70 -8.85 21.89
C ALA A 20 -21.86 -9.71 20.62
N PHE A 21 -22.65 -10.79 20.69
CA PHE A 21 -22.94 -11.68 19.57
C PHE A 21 -23.88 -11.03 18.55
N SER A 22 -24.92 -10.32 19.00
CA SER A 22 -25.78 -9.51 18.12
C SER A 22 -25.03 -8.32 17.53
N GLY A 23 -24.11 -7.70 18.29
CA GLY A 23 -23.17 -6.72 17.76
C GLY A 23 -22.28 -7.30 16.66
N ARG A 24 -21.74 -8.52 16.85
CA ARG A 24 -20.95 -9.24 15.83
C ARG A 24 -21.79 -9.68 14.63
N ALA A 25 -23.04 -10.06 14.83
CA ALA A 25 -23.95 -10.40 13.74
C ALA A 25 -24.34 -9.16 12.94
N LEU A 26 -24.59 -8.04 13.62
CA LEU A 26 -24.89 -6.75 12.99
C LEU A 26 -23.69 -6.22 12.21
N THR A 27 -22.47 -6.31 12.76
CA THR A 27 -21.26 -5.90 12.02
C THR A 27 -20.99 -6.81 10.81
N ARG A 28 -21.25 -8.12 10.92
CA ARG A 28 -21.18 -9.05 9.78
C ARG A 28 -22.21 -8.71 8.70
N TRP A 29 -23.46 -8.43 9.09
CA TRP A 29 -24.51 -8.00 8.17
C TRP A 29 -24.17 -6.67 7.49
N GLN A 30 -23.66 -5.70 8.25
CA GLN A 30 -23.19 -4.43 7.70
C GLN A 30 -22.03 -4.62 6.70
N ALA A 31 -21.10 -5.51 7.01
CA ALA A 31 -20.00 -5.85 6.11
C ALA A 31 -20.51 -6.54 4.83
N GLN A 32 -21.42 -7.51 4.95
CA GLN A 32 -22.02 -8.19 3.80
C GLN A 32 -22.82 -7.22 2.92
N LEU A 33 -23.60 -6.31 3.53
CA LEU A 33 -24.34 -5.28 2.80
C LEU A 33 -23.37 -4.32 2.10
N ALA A 34 -22.30 -3.88 2.76
CA ALA A 34 -21.29 -3.02 2.15
C ALA A 34 -20.60 -3.72 0.97
N ILE A 35 -20.25 -5.00 1.10
CA ILE A 35 -19.68 -5.82 0.02
C ILE A 35 -20.67 -5.95 -1.14
N TRP A 36 -21.94 -6.24 -0.85
CA TRP A 36 -23.00 -6.33 -1.86
C TRP A 36 -23.18 -4.99 -2.61
N LEU A 37 -23.21 -3.87 -1.88
CA LEU A 37 -23.27 -2.52 -2.46
C LEU A 37 -22.04 -2.20 -3.32
N LEU A 38 -20.85 -2.65 -2.91
CA LEU A 38 -19.62 -2.46 -3.68
C LEU A 38 -19.59 -3.34 -4.94
N ARG A 39 -20.18 -4.54 -4.87
CA ARG A 39 -20.26 -5.48 -5.98
C ARG A 39 -21.22 -5.01 -7.07
N TYR A 40 -22.42 -4.59 -6.68
CA TYR A 40 -23.51 -4.31 -7.60
C TYR A 40 -23.87 -2.82 -7.74
N GLY A 41 -23.41 -1.97 -6.82
CA GLY A 41 -23.67 -0.53 -6.83
C GLY A 41 -22.43 0.31 -7.17
N ASP A 42 -22.61 1.63 -7.14
CA ASP A 42 -21.51 2.58 -7.32
C ASP A 42 -20.80 2.86 -5.99
N TYR A 43 -19.50 2.58 -5.92
CA TYR A 43 -18.65 2.85 -4.75
C TYR A 43 -18.71 4.32 -4.28
N ARG A 44 -19.09 5.25 -5.17
CA ARG A 44 -19.31 6.67 -4.84
C ARG A 44 -20.38 6.87 -3.78
N PHE A 45 -21.34 5.95 -3.64
CA PHE A 45 -22.32 6.00 -2.55
C PHE A 45 -21.63 5.86 -1.18
N LEU A 46 -20.69 4.93 -1.01
CA LEU A 46 -19.92 4.79 0.23
C LEU A 46 -19.00 5.99 0.46
N LEU A 47 -18.46 6.59 -0.60
CA LEU A 47 -17.71 7.84 -0.49
C LEU A 47 -18.59 8.99 0.03
N MET A 48 -19.82 9.11 -0.48
CA MET A 48 -20.82 10.08 -0.03
C MET A 48 -21.21 9.85 1.43
N LEU A 49 -21.48 8.60 1.83
CA LEU A 49 -21.80 8.28 3.22
C LEU A 49 -20.70 8.72 4.19
N GLY A 50 -19.43 8.44 3.88
CA GLY A 50 -18.38 8.94 4.76
C GLY A 50 -18.14 10.44 4.63
N ALA A 51 -18.50 11.09 3.52
CA ALA A 51 -18.55 12.55 3.47
C ALA A 51 -19.58 13.13 4.46
N LEU A 52 -20.76 12.52 4.55
CA LEU A 52 -21.76 12.87 5.57
C LEU A 52 -21.22 12.62 6.98
N ARG A 53 -20.61 11.46 7.25
CA ARG A 53 -19.99 11.17 8.56
C ARG A 53 -18.95 12.23 8.96
N ARG A 54 -18.15 12.72 8.00
CA ARG A 54 -17.22 13.83 8.24
C ARG A 54 -17.93 15.14 8.54
N ALA A 55 -19.00 15.46 7.81
CA ALA A 55 -19.80 16.66 8.03
C ALA A 55 -20.43 16.68 9.44
N PHE A 56 -20.88 15.53 9.93
CA PHE A 56 -21.39 15.35 11.30
C PHE A 56 -20.30 15.19 12.37
N GLY A 57 -19.02 15.35 12.03
CA GLY A 57 -17.93 15.29 13.01
C GLY A 57 -17.58 13.90 13.57
N LEU A 58 -18.18 12.84 13.02
CA LEU A 58 -18.08 11.43 13.46
C LEU A 58 -16.73 10.76 13.11
N VAL A 59 -15.70 11.56 12.83
CA VAL A 59 -14.34 11.08 12.57
C VAL A 59 -13.64 10.81 13.90
N SER A 60 -12.98 9.66 14.02
CA SER A 60 -12.29 9.26 15.23
C SER A 60 -11.14 10.22 15.60
N ARG A 61 -10.83 10.33 16.90
CA ARG A 61 -9.70 11.14 17.38
C ARG A 61 -8.37 10.69 16.76
N ARG A 62 -8.17 9.38 16.64
CA ARG A 62 -6.98 8.78 16.00
C ARG A 62 -6.81 9.27 14.56
N GLN A 63 -7.87 9.20 13.75
CA GLN A 63 -7.81 9.62 12.35
C GLN A 63 -7.58 11.13 12.22
N LYS A 64 -8.17 11.94 13.11
CA LYS A 64 -7.89 13.39 13.18
C LYS A 64 -6.42 13.67 13.49
N ASN A 65 -5.82 12.94 14.44
CA ASN A 65 -4.41 13.11 14.80
C ASN A 65 -3.48 12.71 13.66
N LEU A 66 -3.67 11.53 13.04
CA LEU A 66 -2.89 11.09 11.89
C LEU A 66 -2.95 12.10 10.74
N ALA A 67 -4.13 12.67 10.48
CA ALA A 67 -4.30 13.67 9.44
C ALA A 67 -3.62 15.01 9.75
N ARG A 68 -3.49 15.38 11.03
CA ARG A 68 -2.73 16.57 11.45
C ARG A 68 -1.24 16.38 11.26
N VAL A 69 -0.71 15.21 11.64
CA VAL A 69 0.69 14.84 11.40
C VAL A 69 0.97 14.87 9.89
N ALA A 70 0.09 14.24 9.09
CA ALA A 70 0.21 14.25 7.64
C ALA A 70 0.21 15.66 7.04
N ALA A 71 -0.69 16.55 7.50
CA ALA A 71 -0.73 17.94 7.08
C ALA A 71 0.55 18.68 7.42
N ALA A 72 1.04 18.58 8.67
CA ALA A 72 2.27 19.24 9.11
C ALA A 72 3.49 18.76 8.31
N ASN A 73 3.61 17.46 8.10
CA ASN A 73 4.68 16.86 7.30
C ASN A 73 4.64 17.33 5.85
N SER A 74 3.46 17.30 5.22
CA SER A 74 3.30 17.81 3.85
C SER A 74 3.58 19.30 3.73
N GLN A 75 3.25 20.09 4.75
CA GLN A 75 3.56 21.52 4.81
C GLN A 75 5.06 21.77 4.95
N CYS A 76 5.74 20.96 5.76
CA CYS A 76 7.17 21.07 5.98
C CYS A 76 8.01 20.74 4.72
N LEU A 77 7.59 19.74 3.93
CA LEU A 77 8.34 19.29 2.76
C LEU A 77 7.95 20.00 1.46
N LEU A 78 6.67 20.27 1.23
CA LEU A 78 6.19 20.78 -0.07
C LEU A 78 5.96 22.29 -0.09
N GLY A 79 5.91 22.94 1.08
CA GLY A 79 5.56 24.36 1.19
C GLY A 79 4.06 24.63 1.07
N GLY A 80 3.57 25.62 1.84
CA GLY A 80 2.15 25.73 2.20
C GLY A 80 1.11 25.91 1.09
N LYS A 81 1.48 26.28 -0.15
CA LYS A 81 0.50 26.44 -1.26
C LYS A 81 0.08 25.12 -1.90
N ASN A 82 0.95 24.11 -1.92
CA ASN A 82 0.69 22.82 -2.57
C ASN A 82 0.42 21.68 -1.57
N SER A 83 0.50 21.96 -0.27
CA SER A 83 0.33 20.96 0.79
C SER A 83 -1.15 20.65 1.08
N PRO A 84 -1.56 19.37 1.06
CA PRO A 84 -2.92 18.99 1.40
C PRO A 84 -3.26 19.30 2.86
N SER A 85 -4.47 19.79 3.10
CA SER A 85 -4.97 19.99 4.46
C SER A 85 -5.27 18.67 5.17
N ALA A 86 -5.34 18.71 6.51
CA ALA A 86 -5.76 17.55 7.31
C ALA A 86 -7.14 17.01 6.88
N ARG A 87 -8.08 17.89 6.49
CA ARG A 87 -9.39 17.47 5.96
C ARG A 87 -9.25 16.69 4.65
N SER A 88 -8.31 17.08 3.79
CA SER A 88 -7.99 16.35 2.56
C SER A 88 -7.47 14.95 2.86
N PHE A 89 -6.54 14.82 3.82
CA PHE A 89 -6.00 13.51 4.22
C PHE A 89 -7.05 12.56 4.81
N ILE A 90 -7.98 13.06 5.63
CA ILE A 90 -9.10 12.24 6.14
C ILE A 90 -9.95 11.73 4.97
N ARG A 91 -10.23 12.58 3.98
CA ARG A 91 -10.98 12.20 2.77
C ARG A 91 -10.21 11.17 1.94
N THR A 92 -8.91 11.35 1.72
CA THR A 92 -8.05 10.39 1.00
C THR A 92 -8.05 9.04 1.70
N ALA A 93 -7.82 8.99 3.02
CA ALA A 93 -7.77 7.76 3.78
C ALA A 93 -9.09 6.96 3.69
N GLN A 94 -10.23 7.65 3.77
CA GLN A 94 -11.53 7.00 3.59
C GLN A 94 -11.72 6.51 2.15
N ARG A 95 -11.31 7.31 1.15
CA ARG A 95 -11.40 6.91 -0.26
C ARG A 95 -10.58 5.64 -0.50
N ARG A 96 -9.34 5.58 0.00
CA ARG A 96 -8.48 4.38 -0.07
C ARG A 96 -9.22 3.15 0.44
N GLN A 97 -9.78 3.20 1.65
CA GLN A 97 -10.51 2.07 2.24
C GLN A 97 -11.66 1.59 1.34
N VAL A 98 -12.43 2.52 0.77
CA VAL A 98 -13.53 2.17 -0.13
C VAL A 98 -13.01 1.54 -1.42
N LEU A 99 -11.92 2.07 -2.01
CA LEU A 99 -11.35 1.52 -3.24
C LEU A 99 -10.76 0.14 -3.03
N GLU A 100 -10.03 -0.07 -1.93
CA GLU A 100 -9.48 -1.38 -1.55
C GLU A 100 -10.60 -2.41 -1.35
N LEU A 101 -11.62 -2.08 -0.54
CA LEU A 101 -12.77 -2.96 -0.34
C LEU A 101 -13.53 -3.24 -1.64
N ALA A 102 -13.67 -2.23 -2.52
CA ALA A 102 -14.35 -2.38 -3.79
C ALA A 102 -13.62 -3.32 -4.74
N ALA A 103 -12.28 -3.22 -4.81
CA ALA A 103 -11.46 -4.06 -5.67
C ALA A 103 -11.38 -5.51 -5.16
N THR A 104 -11.21 -5.69 -3.84
CA THR A 104 -10.91 -7.00 -3.24
C THR A 104 -12.19 -7.77 -2.89
N TYR A 105 -12.93 -7.32 -1.87
CA TYR A 105 -14.13 -8.01 -1.38
C TYR A 105 -15.33 -7.79 -2.30
N GLY A 106 -15.53 -6.54 -2.73
CA GLY A 106 -16.64 -6.14 -3.59
C GLY A 106 -16.54 -6.73 -5.00
N GLN A 107 -15.32 -6.90 -5.53
CA GLN A 107 -15.10 -7.26 -6.94
C GLN A 107 -15.88 -6.33 -7.89
N SER A 108 -15.84 -5.02 -7.58
CA SER A 108 -16.58 -4.00 -8.31
C SER A 108 -16.09 -3.93 -9.75
N ARG A 109 -16.95 -4.27 -10.72
CA ARG A 109 -16.60 -4.28 -12.15
C ARG A 109 -16.00 -2.95 -12.61
N ARG A 110 -16.49 -1.83 -12.09
CA ARG A 110 -16.01 -0.49 -12.43
C ARG A 110 -14.58 -0.25 -11.95
N ILE A 111 -14.27 -0.63 -10.71
CA ILE A 111 -12.92 -0.48 -10.15
C ILE A 111 -11.97 -1.45 -10.84
N LEU A 112 -12.38 -2.71 -11.02
CA LEU A 112 -11.58 -3.71 -11.72
C LEU A 112 -11.27 -3.30 -13.17
N ALA A 113 -12.22 -2.68 -13.89
CA ALA A 113 -11.96 -2.13 -15.23
C ALA A 113 -10.94 -0.99 -15.22
N GLN A 114 -10.95 -0.12 -14.18
CA GLN A 114 -9.94 0.92 -14.03
C GLN A 114 -8.56 0.32 -13.73
N LEU A 115 -8.48 -0.69 -12.87
CA LEU A 115 -7.24 -1.39 -12.57
C LEU A 115 -6.71 -2.12 -13.81
N ALA A 116 -7.58 -2.78 -14.58
CA ALA A 116 -7.22 -3.44 -15.84
C ALA A 116 -6.66 -2.43 -16.86
N ALA A 117 -7.24 -1.24 -16.96
CA ALA A 117 -6.72 -0.18 -17.82
C ALA A 117 -5.34 0.32 -17.35
N CYS A 118 -5.10 0.42 -16.05
CA CYS A 118 -3.78 0.73 -15.49
C CYS A 118 -2.78 -0.40 -15.76
N THR A 119 -3.19 -1.66 -15.61
CA THR A 119 -2.39 -2.85 -15.93
C THR A 119 -1.99 -2.86 -17.39
N GLN A 120 -2.92 -2.62 -18.31
CA GLN A 120 -2.63 -2.57 -19.75
C GLN A 120 -1.59 -1.48 -20.08
N GLN A 121 -1.72 -0.30 -19.46
CA GLN A 121 -0.73 0.76 -19.62
C GLN A 121 0.65 0.33 -19.10
N LEU A 122 0.72 -0.24 -17.89
CA LEU A 122 1.98 -0.75 -17.34
C LEU A 122 2.59 -1.86 -18.20
N ASP A 123 1.76 -2.79 -18.65
CA ASP A 123 2.16 -3.94 -19.44
C ASP A 123 2.77 -3.54 -20.78
N SER A 124 2.30 -2.46 -21.40
CA SER A 124 2.90 -1.95 -22.65
C SER A 124 4.40 -1.61 -22.50
N HIS A 125 4.84 -1.22 -21.30
CA HIS A 125 6.25 -1.01 -20.99
C HIS A 125 6.95 -2.31 -20.57
N VAL A 126 6.31 -3.09 -19.70
CA VAL A 126 6.88 -4.32 -19.11
C VAL A 126 7.10 -5.40 -20.17
N SER A 127 6.09 -5.69 -20.98
CA SER A 127 6.17 -6.66 -22.07
C SER A 127 7.29 -6.33 -23.06
N ALA A 128 7.49 -5.05 -23.40
CA ALA A 128 8.56 -4.62 -24.29
C ALA A 128 9.96 -4.90 -23.70
N LEU A 129 10.15 -4.70 -22.39
CA LEU A 129 11.41 -5.01 -21.70
C LEU A 129 11.68 -6.52 -21.65
N HIS A 130 10.65 -7.32 -21.40
CA HIS A 130 10.78 -8.78 -21.44
C HIS A 130 11.10 -9.31 -22.83
N GLN A 131 10.48 -8.77 -23.88
CA GLN A 131 10.81 -9.11 -25.28
C GLN A 131 12.25 -8.76 -25.64
N ALA A 132 12.82 -7.72 -25.02
CA ALA A 132 14.23 -7.37 -25.14
C ALA A 132 15.16 -8.24 -24.27
N GLY A 133 14.65 -9.30 -23.61
CA GLY A 133 15.43 -10.20 -22.77
C GLY A 133 15.86 -9.61 -21.42
N SER A 134 15.24 -8.50 -21.00
CA SER A 134 15.57 -7.87 -19.71
C SER A 134 14.73 -8.46 -18.58
N ALA A 135 15.36 -8.80 -17.46
CA ALA A 135 14.64 -9.02 -16.21
C ALA A 135 13.99 -7.70 -15.77
N VAL A 136 12.77 -7.74 -15.24
CA VAL A 136 12.01 -6.55 -14.84
C VAL A 136 11.75 -6.56 -13.34
N VAL A 137 12.01 -5.42 -12.70
CA VAL A 137 11.59 -5.15 -11.33
C VAL A 137 10.61 -3.98 -11.35
N LEU A 138 9.46 -4.18 -10.71
CA LEU A 138 8.39 -3.21 -10.59
C LEU A 138 8.55 -2.45 -9.27
N ALA A 139 8.54 -1.12 -9.34
CA ALA A 139 8.76 -0.26 -8.19
C ALA A 139 7.60 0.73 -7.99
N PRO A 140 6.43 0.26 -7.52
CA PRO A 140 5.33 1.15 -7.14
C PRO A 140 5.71 2.03 -5.97
N LEU A 141 5.25 3.28 -5.97
CA LEU A 141 5.26 4.13 -4.78
C LEU A 141 4.01 3.90 -3.92
N HIS A 142 4.10 4.18 -2.62
CA HIS A 142 2.98 4.08 -1.68
C HIS A 142 1.95 5.19 -1.93
N MET A 143 1.21 5.10 -3.04
CA MET A 143 0.22 6.09 -3.47
C MET A 143 -1.13 5.42 -3.77
N VAL A 144 -2.21 6.05 -3.31
CA VAL A 144 -3.60 5.55 -3.34
C VAL A 144 -3.83 4.28 -2.53
N SER A 145 -3.14 3.18 -2.86
CA SER A 145 -3.20 1.90 -2.15
C SER A 145 -2.10 0.95 -2.63
N ASP A 146 -1.38 0.36 -1.68
CA ASP A 146 -0.34 -0.64 -1.92
C ASP A 146 -0.93 -1.94 -2.48
N VAL A 147 -2.15 -2.30 -2.05
CA VAL A 147 -2.89 -3.46 -2.55
C VAL A 147 -3.22 -3.26 -4.03
N LEU A 148 -3.80 -2.10 -4.39
CA LEU A 148 -4.18 -1.83 -5.77
C LEU A 148 -2.96 -1.71 -6.68
N ALA A 149 -1.87 -1.10 -6.21
CA ALA A 149 -0.61 -1.04 -6.94
C ALA A 149 -0.06 -2.45 -7.19
N GLY A 150 -0.07 -3.31 -6.16
CA GLY A 150 0.30 -4.72 -6.28
C GLY A 150 -0.56 -5.46 -7.31
N MET A 151 -1.88 -5.28 -7.28
CA MET A 151 -2.81 -5.87 -8.28
C MET A 151 -2.45 -5.45 -9.70
N VAL A 152 -2.15 -4.17 -9.91
CA VAL A 152 -1.77 -3.64 -11.23
C VAL A 152 -0.46 -4.25 -11.71
N GLY A 153 0.57 -4.29 -10.86
CA GLY A 153 1.88 -4.84 -11.19
C GLY A 153 1.86 -6.35 -11.43
N ALA A 154 1.00 -7.08 -10.72
CA ALA A 154 0.85 -8.52 -10.91
C ALA A 154 0.09 -8.93 -12.15
N GLY A 155 -0.82 -8.06 -12.62
CA GLY A 155 -1.54 -8.29 -13.87
C GLY A 155 -0.71 -8.02 -15.12
N ALA A 156 0.39 -7.25 -15.01
CA ALA A 156 1.30 -7.03 -16.13
C ALA A 156 2.07 -8.31 -16.45
N TYR A 157 2.54 -8.49 -17.70
CA TYR A 157 3.33 -9.65 -18.11
C TYR A 157 4.44 -9.95 -17.10
N PRO A 158 4.63 -11.22 -16.69
CA PRO A 158 4.00 -12.45 -17.20
C PRO A 158 2.65 -12.81 -16.55
N GLY A 159 2.02 -11.91 -15.80
CA GLY A 159 0.76 -12.16 -15.09
C GLY A 159 0.94 -12.81 -13.71
N GLN A 160 2.16 -12.73 -13.16
CA GLN A 160 2.53 -13.25 -11.85
C GLN A 160 3.55 -12.34 -11.19
N ALA A 161 3.40 -12.09 -9.88
CA ALA A 161 4.35 -11.27 -9.13
C ALA A 161 4.61 -11.78 -7.70
N THR A 162 5.80 -11.45 -7.18
CA THR A 162 6.12 -11.51 -5.75
C THR A 162 6.33 -10.09 -5.23
N VAL A 163 5.60 -9.70 -4.19
CA VAL A 163 5.81 -8.44 -3.48
C VAL A 163 6.74 -8.67 -2.30
N VAL A 164 7.84 -7.91 -2.22
CA VAL A 164 8.75 -7.91 -1.08
C VAL A 164 8.23 -6.95 -0.01
N VAL A 165 7.94 -7.46 1.19
CA VAL A 165 7.32 -6.69 2.30
C VAL A 165 8.17 -6.73 3.58
N SER A 166 8.02 -5.70 4.42
CA SER A 166 8.52 -5.71 5.81
C SER A 166 7.49 -6.34 6.78
N ALA A 167 7.93 -6.81 7.96
CA ALA A 167 7.14 -7.58 8.94
C ALA A 167 5.90 -6.81 9.38
N SER A 168 6.08 -5.50 9.57
CA SER A 168 5.01 -4.62 10.01
C SER A 168 3.89 -4.50 8.97
N ALA A 169 4.18 -4.81 7.70
CA ALA A 169 3.20 -4.86 6.61
C ALA A 169 2.56 -6.24 6.37
N GLU A 170 3.03 -7.31 7.03
CA GLU A 170 2.40 -8.66 6.96
C GLU A 170 1.10 -8.71 7.77
N VAL A 171 1.05 -8.04 8.91
CA VAL A 171 -0.06 -8.17 9.88
C VAL A 171 -1.36 -7.53 9.38
N TYR A 172 -1.32 -6.71 8.32
CA TYR A 172 -2.46 -5.91 7.85
C TYR A 172 -2.93 -6.27 6.43
N GLU A 173 -3.58 -7.43 6.30
CA GLU A 173 -4.42 -7.88 5.16
C GLU A 173 -3.79 -8.86 4.15
N GLU A 174 -3.24 -9.97 4.61
CA GLU A 174 -2.96 -11.13 3.74
C GLU A 174 -4.22 -11.59 2.97
N GLN A 175 -5.38 -11.58 3.63
CA GLN A 175 -6.64 -12.05 3.05
C GLN A 175 -7.17 -11.12 1.94
N ALA A 176 -7.10 -9.78 2.11
CA ALA A 176 -7.54 -8.84 1.07
C ALA A 176 -6.63 -8.92 -0.17
N ARG A 177 -5.33 -9.18 0.04
CA ARG A 177 -4.33 -9.36 -1.01
C ARG A 177 -4.56 -10.63 -1.83
N GLN A 178 -4.92 -11.74 -1.18
CA GLN A 178 -5.26 -13.00 -1.87
C GLN A 178 -6.59 -12.91 -2.65
N MET A 179 -7.54 -12.09 -2.20
CA MET A 179 -8.85 -11.94 -2.86
C MET A 179 -8.85 -10.99 -4.07
N GLY A 180 -7.73 -10.37 -4.42
CA GLY A 180 -7.63 -9.50 -5.60
C GLY A 180 -7.81 -10.22 -6.94
N GLY A 181 -7.90 -11.56 -6.96
CA GLY A 181 -8.04 -12.33 -8.21
C GLY A 181 -6.80 -12.29 -9.10
N VAL A 182 -5.64 -11.96 -8.52
CA VAL A 182 -4.35 -11.80 -9.20
C VAL A 182 -3.32 -12.74 -8.56
N ASN A 183 -2.40 -13.27 -9.38
CA ASN A 183 -1.39 -14.23 -8.92
C ASN A 183 -0.23 -13.51 -8.22
N ILE A 184 -0.45 -13.17 -6.95
CA ILE A 184 0.52 -12.45 -6.11
C ILE A 184 0.92 -13.32 -4.92
N SER A 185 2.23 -13.51 -4.75
CA SER A 185 2.81 -13.99 -3.49
C SER A 185 3.48 -12.84 -2.74
N TYR A 186 3.67 -13.02 -1.44
CA TYR A 186 4.33 -12.05 -0.57
C TYR A 186 5.53 -12.71 0.09
N CYS A 187 6.68 -12.03 -0.01
CA CYS A 187 7.89 -12.45 0.68
C CYS A 187 8.22 -11.44 1.76
N SER A 188 8.01 -11.83 3.02
CA SER A 188 8.43 -11.01 4.15
C SER A 188 9.89 -11.15 4.44
N ILE A 189 10.54 -10.03 4.70
CA ILE A 189 11.95 -9.99 5.13
C ILE A 189 12.12 -10.31 6.64
N HIS A 190 11.07 -10.80 7.32
CA HIS A 190 11.08 -11.15 8.75
C HIS A 190 10.50 -12.54 9.08
N ALA A 191 10.21 -13.37 8.07
CA ALA A 191 10.02 -14.80 8.29
C ALA A 191 11.31 -15.47 8.83
N ASP A 192 11.29 -16.78 9.10
CA ASP A 192 12.52 -17.47 9.48
C ASP A 192 13.61 -17.28 8.40
N SER A 193 14.83 -16.90 8.80
CA SER A 193 15.95 -16.51 7.93
C SER A 193 16.20 -17.46 6.75
N ARG A 194 16.03 -18.78 6.96
CA ARG A 194 16.15 -19.79 5.89
C ARG A 194 14.98 -19.78 4.92
N ALA A 195 13.76 -19.58 5.42
CA ALA A 195 12.55 -19.50 4.61
C ALA A 195 12.48 -18.18 3.81
N ILE A 196 12.95 -17.06 4.37
CA ILE A 196 13.10 -15.79 3.62
C ILE A 196 14.06 -15.99 2.46
N ALA A 197 15.25 -16.54 2.74
CA ALA A 197 16.29 -16.73 1.74
C ALA A 197 15.82 -17.65 0.61
N GLY A 198 15.12 -18.75 0.93
CA GLY A 198 14.52 -19.64 -0.07
C GLY A 198 13.48 -18.95 -0.93
N ASN A 199 12.42 -18.41 -0.32
CA ASN A 199 11.30 -17.81 -1.07
C ASN A 199 11.72 -16.59 -1.91
N LEU A 200 12.64 -15.77 -1.40
CA LEU A 200 13.17 -14.63 -2.16
C LEU A 200 14.10 -15.10 -3.29
N MET A 201 14.93 -16.11 -3.06
CA MET A 201 15.82 -16.65 -4.09
C MET A 201 15.03 -17.30 -5.22
N ASP A 202 14.00 -18.09 -4.90
CA ASP A 202 13.11 -18.70 -5.90
C ASP A 202 12.43 -17.61 -6.74
N ALA A 203 11.92 -16.56 -6.10
CA ALA A 203 11.32 -15.43 -6.82
C ALA A 203 12.33 -14.68 -7.71
N ILE A 204 13.58 -14.54 -7.26
CA ILE A 204 14.69 -13.96 -8.04
C ILE A 204 15.02 -14.85 -9.25
N MET A 205 15.09 -16.16 -9.07
CA MET A 205 15.34 -17.10 -10.17
C MET A 205 14.21 -17.09 -11.20
N GLU A 206 12.95 -17.16 -10.77
CA GLU A 206 11.79 -17.08 -11.66
C GLU A 206 11.72 -15.72 -12.39
N ALA A 207 12.13 -14.63 -11.75
CA ALA A 207 12.21 -13.32 -12.39
C ALA A 207 13.33 -13.23 -13.42
N ALA A 208 14.49 -13.84 -13.16
CA ALA A 208 15.57 -13.96 -14.14
C ALA A 208 15.16 -14.77 -15.38
N GLU A 209 14.26 -15.75 -15.20
CA GLU A 209 13.69 -16.56 -16.28
C GLU A 209 12.44 -15.92 -16.95
N HIS A 210 12.12 -14.67 -16.61
CA HIS A 210 10.95 -13.94 -17.11
C HIS A 210 9.59 -14.60 -16.81
N LYS A 211 9.52 -15.45 -15.77
CA LYS A 211 8.31 -16.14 -15.33
C LYS A 211 7.56 -15.38 -14.25
N ARG A 212 8.19 -14.37 -13.64
CA ARG A 212 7.61 -13.58 -12.56
C ARG A 212 8.13 -12.14 -12.49
N ASN A 213 7.27 -11.22 -12.07
CA ASN A 213 7.65 -9.87 -11.65
C ASN A 213 8.06 -9.81 -10.17
N ILE A 214 9.11 -9.06 -9.85
CA ILE A 214 9.39 -8.68 -8.45
C ILE A 214 8.88 -7.26 -8.22
N ILE A 215 8.09 -7.09 -7.17
CA ILE A 215 7.53 -5.79 -6.75
C ILE A 215 8.19 -5.34 -5.46
N VAL A 216 8.79 -4.15 -5.46
CA VAL A 216 9.42 -3.55 -4.27
C VAL A 216 9.00 -2.09 -4.15
N PHE A 217 8.43 -1.72 -3.02
CA PHE A 217 8.08 -0.32 -2.76
C PHE A 217 9.32 0.46 -2.27
N PRO A 218 9.85 1.42 -3.04
CA PRO A 218 11.17 1.99 -2.79
C PRO A 218 11.13 3.23 -1.87
N ASP A 219 9.95 3.77 -1.58
CA ASP A 219 9.70 5.00 -0.81
C ASP A 219 9.27 4.72 0.64
N ILE A 220 9.53 3.51 1.14
CA ILE A 220 9.25 3.17 2.54
C ILE A 220 10.09 4.04 3.48
N THR A 221 9.44 4.65 4.46
CA THR A 221 10.10 5.49 5.47
C THR A 221 10.87 4.61 6.46
N PRO A 222 12.07 5.00 6.92
CA PRO A 222 12.86 4.18 7.83
C PRO A 222 12.14 3.78 9.12
N ASP A 223 11.15 4.55 9.60
CA ASP A 223 10.26 4.20 10.73
C ASP A 223 9.67 2.77 10.62
N TYR A 224 9.45 2.23 9.42
CA TYR A 224 8.96 0.85 9.18
C TYR A 224 10.06 -0.22 9.19
N THR A 225 11.31 0.17 9.40
CA THR A 225 12.51 -0.69 9.35
C THR A 225 13.38 -0.59 10.61
N VAL A 226 13.10 0.36 11.52
CA VAL A 226 13.92 0.71 12.70
C VAL A 226 13.99 -0.38 13.78
N ASN A 227 13.05 -1.32 13.86
CA ASN A 227 13.07 -2.39 14.87
C ASN A 227 14.12 -3.49 14.62
N ASN A 228 15.04 -3.33 13.67
CA ASN A 228 16.06 -4.33 13.36
C ASN A 228 17.48 -3.78 13.58
N GLN A 229 18.15 -4.26 14.63
CA GLN A 229 19.57 -4.00 14.92
C GLN A 229 20.54 -4.58 13.86
N MET A 230 20.06 -5.40 12.90
CA MET A 230 20.92 -6.03 11.87
C MET A 230 21.07 -5.23 10.55
N ALA A 231 20.51 -4.01 10.44
CA ALA A 231 20.35 -3.35 9.14
C ALA A 231 20.99 -1.95 9.01
N GLU A 232 22.11 -1.67 9.70
CA GLU A 232 22.96 -0.51 9.32
C GLU A 232 23.36 -0.57 7.82
N THR A 233 23.40 -1.76 7.22
CA THR A 233 23.77 -2.01 5.82
C THR A 233 22.62 -1.88 4.81
N ALA A 234 21.38 -1.60 5.24
CA ALA A 234 20.22 -1.51 4.34
C ALA A 234 19.81 -0.08 3.99
N LYS A 235 20.53 0.93 4.48
CA LYS A 235 20.26 2.35 4.20
C LYS A 235 21.13 2.85 3.05
N MET A 236 20.55 3.73 2.24
CA MET A 236 21.21 4.48 1.19
C MET A 236 21.14 5.97 1.55
N PRO A 237 22.27 6.61 1.89
CA PRO A 237 22.31 8.05 2.07
C PRO A 237 22.05 8.76 0.73
N CYS A 238 21.21 9.79 0.78
CA CYS A 238 20.83 10.60 -0.36
C CYS A 238 20.40 12.01 0.11
N GLN A 239 19.94 12.84 -0.83
CA GLN A 239 19.22 14.06 -0.51
C GLN A 239 17.77 13.92 -0.96
N LEU A 240 16.85 14.30 -0.08
CA LEU A 240 15.42 14.43 -0.38
C LEU A 240 14.92 15.80 0.09
N PHE A 241 14.22 16.52 -0.77
CA PHE A 241 13.69 17.87 -0.53
C PHE A 241 14.79 18.83 -0.03
N ASN A 242 15.97 18.78 -0.67
CA ASN A 242 17.17 19.54 -0.29
C ASN A 242 17.66 19.30 1.15
N ARG A 243 17.40 18.12 1.71
CA ARG A 243 17.84 17.73 3.06
C ARG A 243 18.52 16.37 3.03
N PRO A 244 19.55 16.13 3.87
CA PRO A 244 20.14 14.80 4.03
C PRO A 244 19.07 13.78 4.46
N ALA A 245 18.99 12.66 3.76
CA ALA A 245 17.96 11.65 3.97
C ALA A 245 18.51 10.24 3.75
N ASN A 246 17.77 9.25 4.25
CA ASN A 246 18.09 7.84 4.06
C ASN A 246 16.91 7.10 3.43
N LEU A 247 17.19 6.39 2.33
CA LEU A 247 16.25 5.49 1.66
C LEU A 247 16.66 4.03 1.86
N HIS A 248 15.73 3.10 1.70
CA HIS A 248 16.05 1.68 1.78
C HIS A 248 16.77 1.20 0.49
N SER A 249 17.87 0.45 0.63
CA SER A 249 18.72 0.01 -0.48
C SER A 249 18.25 -1.30 -1.15
N GLY A 250 17.16 -1.92 -0.65
CA GLY A 250 16.66 -3.22 -1.13
C GLY A 250 16.39 -3.27 -2.64
N ILE A 251 15.73 -2.24 -3.20
CA ILE A 251 15.48 -2.16 -4.65
C ILE A 251 16.77 -2.13 -5.46
N ILE A 252 17.80 -1.41 -4.99
CA ILE A 252 19.10 -1.33 -5.66
C ILE A 252 19.80 -2.68 -5.65
N ARG A 253 19.75 -3.38 -4.52
CA ARG A 253 20.36 -4.71 -4.36
C ARG A 253 19.70 -5.73 -5.28
N ILE A 254 18.37 -5.78 -5.30
CA ILE A 254 17.60 -6.69 -6.15
C ILE A 254 17.84 -6.37 -7.64
N ALA A 255 17.72 -5.10 -8.03
CA ALA A 255 17.93 -4.70 -9.41
C ALA A 255 19.33 -5.06 -9.91
N ARG A 256 20.37 -4.86 -9.07
CA ARG A 256 21.75 -5.24 -9.41
C ARG A 256 21.94 -6.75 -9.51
N ALA A 257 21.36 -7.52 -8.59
CA ALA A 257 21.46 -8.98 -8.61
C ALA A 257 20.89 -9.58 -9.91
N LEU A 258 19.82 -8.98 -10.43
CA LEU A 258 19.14 -9.41 -11.65
C LEU A 258 19.66 -8.74 -12.92
N SER A 259 20.56 -7.75 -12.81
CA SER A 259 20.84 -6.81 -13.91
C SER A 259 19.57 -6.27 -14.56
N ALA A 260 18.55 -6.00 -13.74
CA ALA A 260 17.20 -5.72 -14.19
C ALA A 260 17.03 -4.29 -14.73
N GLN A 261 15.97 -4.15 -15.52
CA GLN A 261 15.32 -2.87 -15.79
C GLN A 261 14.26 -2.62 -14.72
N VAL A 262 14.26 -1.44 -14.12
CA VAL A 262 13.36 -1.06 -13.04
C VAL A 262 12.32 -0.08 -13.54
N VAL A 263 11.05 -0.45 -13.42
CA VAL A 263 9.91 0.37 -13.84
C VAL A 263 9.26 0.98 -12.60
N PHE A 264 9.47 2.29 -12.41
CA PHE A 264 8.82 3.06 -11.36
C PHE A 264 7.44 3.50 -11.80
N TYR A 265 6.46 3.38 -10.92
CA TYR A 265 5.10 3.86 -11.19
C TYR A 265 4.38 4.23 -9.90
N TYR A 266 3.27 4.94 -10.02
CA TYR A 266 2.36 5.16 -8.91
C TYR A 266 0.92 5.26 -9.40
N LEU A 267 -0.01 4.89 -8.53
CA LEU A 267 -1.42 5.14 -8.76
C LEU A 267 -1.79 6.51 -8.19
N TYR A 268 -2.66 7.22 -8.88
CA TYR A 268 -3.25 8.46 -8.39
C TYR A 268 -4.76 8.46 -8.66
N TYR A 269 -5.49 9.28 -7.90
CA TYR A 269 -6.94 9.36 -8.06
C TYR A 269 -7.34 10.71 -8.61
N ASP A 270 -7.84 10.70 -9.85
CA ASP A 270 -8.48 11.84 -10.49
C ASP A 270 -9.76 11.37 -11.18
N LYS A 271 -10.89 11.51 -10.47
CA LYS A 271 -12.23 11.03 -10.87
C LYS A 271 -12.30 9.53 -11.21
N GLY A 272 -11.26 8.78 -10.87
CA GLY A 272 -11.04 7.36 -11.12
C GLY A 272 -9.58 7.04 -10.81
N ILE A 273 -9.25 5.74 -10.76
CA ILE A 273 -7.87 5.28 -10.57
C ILE A 273 -7.14 5.46 -11.89
N LYS A 274 -5.97 6.09 -11.85
CA LYS A 274 -5.06 6.28 -12.97
C LYS A 274 -3.65 5.88 -12.55
N ILE A 275 -2.78 5.66 -13.51
CA ILE A 275 -1.37 5.30 -13.30
C ILE A 275 -0.46 6.35 -13.94
N HIS A 276 0.66 6.64 -13.29
CA HIS A 276 1.80 7.30 -13.89
C HIS A 276 2.97 6.32 -13.92
N ILE A 277 3.64 6.22 -15.06
CA ILE A 277 4.75 5.29 -15.29
C ILE A 277 5.96 6.13 -15.71
N TYR A 278 7.08 5.96 -15.03
CA TYR A 278 8.34 6.59 -15.40
C TYR A 278 9.08 5.75 -16.44
N PRO A 279 10.00 6.36 -17.21
CA PRO A 279 10.93 5.60 -18.03
C PRO A 279 11.66 4.52 -17.22
N ALA A 280 11.84 3.35 -17.82
CA ALA A 280 12.58 2.27 -17.19
C ALA A 280 14.03 2.68 -16.95
N LEU A 281 14.57 2.30 -15.80
CA LEU A 281 15.95 2.58 -15.41
C LEU A 281 16.75 1.31 -15.34
N SER A 282 17.99 1.33 -15.82
CA SER A 282 18.91 0.22 -15.55
C SER A 282 19.24 0.17 -14.06
N ALA A 283 19.62 -1.01 -13.56
CA ALA A 283 20.05 -1.21 -12.19
C ALA A 283 21.14 -0.22 -11.70
N ARG A 284 21.95 0.34 -12.61
CA ARG A 284 23.01 1.32 -12.29
C ARG A 284 22.45 2.73 -12.06
N GLU A 285 21.34 3.07 -12.70
CA GLU A 285 20.74 4.41 -12.65
C GLU A 285 19.83 4.59 -11.42
N VAL A 286 19.25 3.49 -10.92
CA VAL A 286 18.29 3.49 -9.80
C VAL A 286 18.79 4.31 -8.61
N LYS A 287 20.02 4.07 -8.16
CA LYS A 287 20.61 4.77 -7.00
C LYS A 287 20.58 6.29 -7.17
N LYS A 288 20.85 6.77 -8.39
CA LYS A 288 20.97 8.19 -8.71
C LYS A 288 19.61 8.86 -8.87
N GLN A 289 18.68 8.19 -9.56
CA GLN A 289 17.41 8.78 -9.98
C GLN A 289 16.29 8.63 -8.93
N LEU A 290 16.39 7.62 -8.05
CA LEU A 290 15.33 7.29 -7.09
C LEU A 290 14.89 8.48 -6.22
N PRO A 291 15.79 9.31 -5.64
CA PRO A 291 15.36 10.42 -4.79
C PRO A 291 14.48 11.42 -5.54
N GLU A 292 14.89 11.84 -6.74
CA GLU A 292 14.14 12.79 -7.57
C GLU A 292 12.77 12.22 -7.98
N LEU A 293 12.70 10.93 -8.32
CA LEU A 293 11.44 10.26 -8.65
C LEU A 293 10.45 10.29 -7.50
N ILE A 294 10.92 10.05 -6.27
CA ILE A 294 10.09 10.11 -5.06
C ILE A 294 9.59 11.55 -4.85
N GLU A 295 10.48 12.53 -4.86
CA GLU A 295 10.12 13.95 -4.67
C GLU A 295 9.11 14.44 -5.71
N ARG A 296 9.35 14.10 -6.97
CA ARG A 296 8.48 14.49 -8.09
C ARG A 296 7.09 13.89 -7.92
N SER A 297 7.00 12.61 -7.56
CA SER A 297 5.72 11.93 -7.36
C SER A 297 4.95 12.52 -6.17
N MET A 298 5.64 12.76 -5.06
CA MET A 298 5.08 13.41 -3.87
C MET A 298 4.61 14.84 -4.17
N THR A 299 5.33 15.58 -5.02
CA THR A 299 4.95 16.94 -5.42
C THR A 299 3.77 16.96 -6.39
N GLN A 300 3.69 16.01 -7.32
CA GLN A 300 2.64 15.95 -8.34
C GLN A 300 1.28 15.53 -7.76
N HIS A 301 1.26 14.52 -6.88
CA HIS A 301 0.01 14.02 -6.28
C HIS A 301 0.14 13.89 -4.74
N PRO A 302 0.37 15.00 -4.02
CA PRO A 302 0.72 14.97 -2.61
C PRO A 302 -0.38 14.36 -1.74
N GLN A 303 -1.64 14.56 -2.10
CA GLN A 303 -2.77 13.98 -1.36
C GLN A 303 -2.86 12.46 -1.43
N ASP A 304 -2.17 11.83 -2.38
CA ASP A 304 -2.30 10.40 -2.67
C ASP A 304 -1.17 9.57 -2.03
N TRP A 305 -0.05 10.18 -1.64
CA TRP A 305 1.02 9.48 -0.90
C TRP A 305 0.57 9.08 0.51
N LEU A 306 0.86 7.84 0.89
CA LEU A 306 0.21 7.18 2.04
C LEU A 306 0.97 7.36 3.36
N LEU A 307 2.27 7.65 3.29
CA LEU A 307 3.17 7.61 4.44
C LEU A 307 3.37 8.97 5.13
N TRP A 308 2.56 9.99 4.79
CA TRP A 308 2.63 11.31 5.42
C TRP A 308 2.50 11.30 6.94
N HIS A 309 1.91 10.26 7.50
CA HIS A 309 1.69 10.13 8.94
C HIS A 309 2.89 9.53 9.70
N SER A 310 3.95 9.09 9.01
CA SER A 310 5.20 8.65 9.64
C SER A 310 5.90 9.82 10.33
N HIS A 311 6.60 9.57 11.43
CA HIS A 311 7.13 10.62 12.30
C HIS A 311 8.43 11.20 11.76
N SER A 312 9.35 10.36 11.26
CA SER A 312 10.66 10.80 10.79
C SER A 312 10.72 10.93 9.27
N LEU A 313 9.69 10.46 8.55
CA LEU A 313 9.67 10.34 7.09
C LEU A 313 10.98 9.72 6.57
N PHE A 314 11.87 10.48 5.95
CA PHE A 314 13.17 10.01 5.46
C PHE A 314 14.38 10.57 6.26
N PHE A 315 14.11 11.34 7.31
CA PHE A 315 15.06 12.21 8.01
C PHE A 315 15.25 11.72 9.46
N ILE A 316 15.99 10.63 9.63
CA ILE A 316 16.42 10.18 10.96
C ILE A 316 17.81 10.78 11.22
N ASN A 317 17.92 11.55 12.30
CA ASN A 317 19.23 11.96 12.82
C ASN A 317 19.86 10.75 13.51
N GLU A 318 21.03 10.33 13.02
CA GLU A 318 21.90 9.37 13.69
C GLU A 318 22.87 10.09 14.63
#